data_AF-A0A060VNM3-F1
#
_entry.id   AF-A0A060VNM3-F1
#
_cell.length_a   1.000
_cell.length_b   1.000
_cell.length_c   1.000
_cell.angle_alpha   90.00
_cell.angle_beta   90.00
_cell.angle_gamma   90.00
#
_symmetry.space_group_name_H-M   'P 1'
#
loop_
_entity.id
_entity.type
_entity.pdbx_description
1 polymer ?
#
loop_
_entity_poly.entity_id
_entity_poly.type
_entity_poly.pdbx_seq_one_letter_code
_entity_poly.pdbx_strand_id
1 'polypeptide(L)'
;MATTLTDSQKPFSLDPYHVSDVFGFILPAPLTELPPYYQPWMDIAQHVTELIYSHTLRSHILKMPLLNTRFLESHRELRLAHLALSVMTMGYVWQEGENDTVKVFQQPFLLCAVEVGS
;
A
#
# COMPACT_ATOMS: atom_id res chain seq x y z
N MET A 1 -40.94 -42.66 -5.06
CA MET A 1 -39.92 -42.64 -6.13
C MET A 1 -39.30 -41.26 -6.15
N ALA A 2 -38.00 -41.16 -5.91
CA ALA A 2 -37.27 -39.92 -5.77
C ALA A 2 -36.74 -39.46 -7.13
N THR A 3 -37.10 -38.26 -7.57
CA THR A 3 -36.47 -37.56 -8.70
C THR A 3 -35.41 -36.61 -8.15
N THR A 4 -34.17 -36.90 -8.52
CA THR A 4 -32.94 -36.22 -8.14
C THR A 4 -32.87 -34.83 -8.76
N LEU A 5 -32.89 -33.78 -7.93
CA LEU A 5 -32.46 -32.44 -8.33
C LEU A 5 -30.94 -32.47 -8.48
N THR A 6 -30.46 -32.68 -9.71
CA THR A 6 -29.08 -32.31 -10.08
C THR A 6 -29.00 -30.79 -10.17
N ASP A 7 -28.93 -30.16 -9.00
CA ASP A 7 -28.47 -28.79 -8.85
C ASP A 7 -26.95 -28.81 -9.04
N SER A 8 -26.53 -28.56 -10.28
CA SER A 8 -25.11 -28.41 -10.60
C SER A 8 -24.66 -27.01 -10.14
N GLN A 9 -24.65 -26.79 -8.82
CA GLN A 9 -24.02 -25.63 -8.21
C GLN A 9 -22.51 -25.80 -8.35
N LYS A 10 -21.97 -25.28 -9.45
CA LYS A 10 -20.56 -24.91 -9.52
C LYS A 10 -20.30 -23.98 -8.32
N PRO A 11 -19.36 -24.29 -7.40
CA PRO A 11 -19.08 -23.39 -6.29
C PRO A 11 -18.70 -22.04 -6.89
N PHE A 12 -19.42 -20.99 -6.49
CA PHE A 12 -19.04 -19.61 -6.81
C PHE A 12 -17.65 -19.40 -6.20
N SER A 13 -16.59 -19.49 -7.01
CA SER A 13 -15.23 -19.19 -6.57
C SER A 13 -15.12 -17.67 -6.45
N LEU A 14 -14.84 -17.20 -5.24
CA LEU A 14 -14.60 -15.79 -4.90
C LEU A 14 -13.13 -15.38 -5.10
N ASP A 15 -12.28 -16.32 -5.50
CA ASP A 15 -10.87 -16.11 -5.83
C ASP A 15 -10.61 -15.00 -6.87
N PRO A 16 -11.36 -14.89 -7.99
CA PRO A 16 -11.14 -13.80 -8.95
C PRO A 16 -11.53 -12.43 -8.39
N TYR A 17 -12.40 -12.40 -7.37
CA TYR A 17 -12.83 -11.17 -6.70
C TYR A 17 -11.92 -10.81 -5.51
N HIS A 18 -10.88 -11.61 -5.24
CA HIS A 18 -9.98 -11.44 -4.09
C HIS A 18 -10.71 -11.35 -2.74
N VAL A 19 -11.90 -11.97 -2.66
CA VAL A 19 -12.69 -12.05 -1.44
C VAL A 19 -12.40 -13.39 -0.80
N SER A 20 -11.82 -13.37 0.40
CA SER A 20 -11.60 -14.57 1.18
C SER A 20 -12.92 -15.01 1.82
N ASP A 21 -13.27 -16.29 1.72
CA ASP A 21 -14.45 -16.86 2.38
C ASP A 21 -14.45 -16.69 3.90
N VAL A 22 -13.26 -16.52 4.50
CA VAL A 22 -13.06 -16.43 5.96
C VAL A 22 -12.90 -14.98 6.44
N PHE A 23 -12.23 -14.13 5.65
CA PHE A 23 -11.87 -12.76 6.04
C PHE A 23 -12.59 -11.67 5.22
N GLY A 24 -13.46 -12.05 4.28
CA GLY A 24 -14.15 -11.14 3.38
C GLY A 24 -13.18 -10.35 2.50
N PHE A 25 -13.28 -9.02 2.53
CA PHE A 25 -12.40 -8.11 1.75
C PHE A 25 -11.01 -7.90 2.36
N ILE A 26 -10.76 -8.46 3.53
CA ILE A 26 -9.46 -8.38 4.21
C ILE A 26 -8.54 -9.43 3.60
N LEU A 27 -7.34 -9.03 3.17
CA LEU A 27 -6.38 -9.95 2.56
C LEU A 27 -5.92 -10.99 3.59
N PRO A 28 -6.10 -12.30 3.34
CA PRO A 28 -5.55 -13.32 4.20
C PRO A 28 -4.02 -13.34 4.06
N ALA A 29 -3.32 -13.26 5.20
CA ALA A 29 -1.86 -13.13 5.29
C ALA A 29 -1.30 -11.89 4.57
N PRO A 30 -1.46 -10.68 5.16
CA PRO A 30 -0.88 -9.48 4.60
C PRO A 30 0.64 -9.60 4.56
N LEU A 31 1.22 -9.33 3.39
CA LEU A 31 2.66 -9.19 3.26
C LEU A 31 3.08 -8.05 4.20
N THR A 32 4.07 -8.30 5.06
CA THR A 32 4.53 -7.31 6.06
C THR A 32 5.81 -6.61 5.62
N GLU A 33 6.55 -7.22 4.68
CA GLU A 33 7.83 -6.71 4.20
C GLU A 33 7.86 -6.76 2.67
N LEU A 34 8.38 -5.68 2.06
CA LEU A 34 8.69 -5.63 0.64
C LEU A 34 10.10 -6.19 0.38
N PRO A 35 10.41 -6.56 -0.88
CA PRO A 35 11.76 -6.94 -1.28
C PRO A 35 12.84 -5.96 -0.80
N PRO A 36 14.09 -6.41 -0.59
CA PRO A 36 15.18 -5.58 -0.04
C PRO A 36 15.40 -4.24 -0.77
N TYR A 37 15.04 -4.18 -2.05
CA TYR A 37 15.10 -2.96 -2.87
C TYR A 37 14.23 -1.82 -2.31
N TYR A 38 13.09 -2.14 -1.68
CA TYR A 38 12.13 -1.17 -1.14
C TYR A 38 12.26 -0.91 0.37
N GLN A 39 13.35 -1.38 0.99
CA GLN A 39 13.62 -1.13 2.41
C GLN A 39 13.55 0.35 2.82
N PRO A 40 14.03 1.32 2.00
CA PRO A 40 13.87 2.74 2.33
C PRO A 40 12.41 3.19 2.52
N TRP A 41 11.47 2.58 1.79
CA TRP A 41 10.04 2.85 1.97
C TRP A 41 9.52 2.24 3.27
N MET A 42 9.92 1.01 3.57
CA MET A 42 9.50 0.29 4.78
C MET A 42 10.05 0.95 6.04
N ASP A 43 11.31 1.36 6.04
CA ASP A 43 11.95 2.03 7.17
C ASP A 43 11.23 3.33 7.53
N ILE A 44 10.92 4.16 6.52
CA ILE A 44 10.18 5.40 6.74
C ILE A 44 8.75 5.06 7.17
N ALA A 45 8.06 4.15 6.47
CA ALA A 45 6.67 3.76 6.74
C ALA A 45 6.46 3.24 8.19
N GLN A 46 7.40 2.45 8.71
CA GLN A 46 7.35 1.92 10.07
C GLN A 46 7.58 3.01 11.13
N HIS A 47 8.41 4.01 10.84
CA HIS A 47 8.75 5.09 11.77
C HIS A 47 8.01 6.41 11.46
N VAL A 48 6.97 6.40 10.63
CA VAL A 48 6.28 7.63 10.19
C VAL A 48 5.81 8.46 11.38
N THR A 49 5.20 7.85 12.40
CA THR A 49 4.69 8.58 13.55
C THR A 49 5.79 9.29 14.34
N GLU A 50 6.93 8.62 14.54
CA GLU A 50 8.10 9.20 15.21
C GLU A 50 8.67 10.35 14.39
N LEU A 51 8.81 10.15 13.08
CA LEU A 51 9.35 11.15 12.14
C LEU A 51 8.44 12.38 11.99
N ILE A 52 7.12 12.20 12.11
CA ILE A 52 6.15 13.31 12.18
C ILE A 52 6.37 14.09 13.48
N TYR A 53 6.46 13.39 14.62
CA TYR A 53 6.62 14.03 15.92
C TYR A 53 7.95 14.80 16.04
N SER A 54 9.03 14.28 15.45
CA SER A 54 10.33 14.95 15.37
C SER A 54 10.41 16.00 14.25
N HIS A 55 9.35 16.18 13.46
CA HIS A 55 9.32 17.06 12.28
C HIS A 55 10.44 16.78 11.25
N THR A 56 10.96 15.55 11.19
CA THR A 56 12.05 15.15 10.29
C THR A 56 11.58 14.34 9.08
N LEU A 57 10.30 13.95 9.01
CA LEU A 57 9.77 13.10 7.94
C LEU A 57 10.01 13.70 6.54
N ARG A 58 9.75 15.00 6.34
CA ARG A 58 10.03 15.69 5.08
C ARG A 58 11.49 15.57 4.64
N SER A 59 12.43 15.72 5.58
CA SER A 59 13.86 15.60 5.30
C SER A 59 14.28 14.18 4.92
N HIS A 60 13.64 13.17 5.52
CA HIS A 60 13.89 11.76 5.20
C HIS A 60 13.35 11.41 3.81
N ILE A 61 12.14 11.85 3.48
CA ILE A 61 11.54 11.65 2.16
C ILE A 61 12.35 12.35 1.06
N LEU A 62 12.87 13.56 1.32
CA LEU A 62 13.72 14.28 0.36
C LEU A 62 15.08 13.60 0.11
N LYS A 63 15.61 12.88 1.10
CA LYS A 63 16.87 12.12 0.98
C LYS A 63 16.69 10.74 0.36
N MET A 64 15.45 10.31 0.18
CA MET A 64 15.13 8.96 -0.28
C MET A 64 15.47 8.80 -1.78
N PRO A 65 16.11 7.69 -2.17
CA PRO A 65 16.34 7.41 -3.58
C PRO A 65 15.01 7.19 -4.32
N LEU A 66 14.97 7.57 -5.59
CA LEU A 66 13.85 7.26 -6.47
C LEU A 66 13.87 5.76 -6.77
N LEU A 67 12.91 5.03 -6.19
CA LEU A 67 12.76 3.59 -6.37
C LEU A 67 11.77 3.31 -7.49
N ASN A 68 12.09 2.34 -8.34
CA ASN A 68 11.24 1.96 -9.46
C ASN A 68 10.19 0.91 -9.02
N THR A 69 8.96 1.01 -9.51
CA THR A 69 7.83 0.11 -9.21
C THR A 69 7.87 -1.19 -10.02
N ARG A 70 8.73 -1.29 -11.03
CA ARG A 70 8.89 -2.47 -11.92
C ARG A 70 9.21 -3.79 -11.23
N PHE A 71 9.68 -3.76 -9.97
CA PHE A 71 10.00 -4.98 -9.21
C PHE A 71 8.86 -5.42 -8.28
N LEU A 72 7.70 -4.74 -8.31
CA LEU A 72 6.48 -5.15 -7.61
C LEU A 72 5.63 -5.99 -8.58
N GLU A 73 5.80 -7.31 -8.54
CA GLU A 73 5.10 -8.22 -9.45
C GLU A 73 3.82 -8.77 -8.83
N SER A 74 3.76 -8.88 -7.49
CA SER A 74 2.61 -9.41 -6.79
C SER A 74 1.60 -8.31 -6.45
N HIS A 75 0.30 -8.60 -6.63
CA HIS A 75 -0.78 -7.73 -6.14
C HIS A 75 -0.68 -7.46 -4.62
N ARG A 76 -0.11 -8.38 -3.85
CA ARG A 76 0.13 -8.18 -2.41
C ARG A 76 1.22 -7.14 -2.15
N GLU A 77 2.30 -7.19 -2.93
CA GLU A 77 3.40 -6.24 -2.87
C GLU A 77 2.95 -4.85 -3.31
N LEU A 78 2.20 -4.75 -4.41
CA LEU A 78 1.60 -3.48 -4.85
C LEU A 78 0.72 -2.85 -3.77
N ARG A 79 -0.14 -3.66 -3.11
CA ARG A 79 -0.99 -3.15 -2.03
C ARG A 79 -0.16 -2.65 -0.84
N LEU A 80 0.89 -3.38 -0.44
CA LEU A 80 1.77 -2.95 0.67
C LEU A 80 2.56 -1.68 0.30
N ALA A 81 3.10 -1.62 -0.91
CA ALA A 81 3.79 -0.43 -1.43
C ALA A 81 2.85 0.78 -1.47
N HIS A 82 1.63 0.61 -1.96
CA HIS A 82 0.61 1.67 -1.96
C HIS A 82 0.27 2.12 -0.54
N LEU A 83 0.14 1.19 0.41
CA LEU A 83 -0.11 1.52 1.81
C LEU A 83 1.05 2.35 2.39
N ALA A 84 2.29 1.88 2.23
CA ALA A 84 3.48 2.59 2.70
C ALA A 84 3.57 4.01 2.10
N LEU A 85 3.37 4.13 0.78
CA LEU A 85 3.41 5.41 0.07
C LEU A 85 2.30 6.35 0.52
N SER A 86 1.07 5.86 0.71
CA SER A 86 -0.06 6.69 1.16
C SER A 86 0.13 7.21 2.59
N VAL A 87 0.61 6.36 3.51
CA VAL A 87 0.93 6.75 4.90
C VAL A 87 2.03 7.79 4.92
N MET A 88 3.11 7.60 4.15
CA MET A 88 4.19 8.59 4.03
C MET A 88 3.72 9.90 3.40
N THR A 89 2.87 9.86 2.37
CA THR A 89 2.28 11.05 1.75
C THR A 89 1.45 11.83 2.74
N MET A 90 0.60 11.14 3.49
CA MET A 90 -0.26 11.77 4.48
C MET A 90 0.58 12.38 5.61
N GLY A 91 1.62 11.66 6.07
CA GLY A 91 2.58 12.21 7.01
C GLY A 91 3.32 13.44 6.48
N TYR A 92 3.69 13.46 5.20
CA TYR A 92 4.40 14.58 4.56
C TYR A 92 3.54 15.84 4.44
N VAL A 93 2.31 15.67 3.95
CA VAL A 93 1.36 16.76 3.71
C VAL A 93 0.92 17.39 5.03
N TRP A 94 0.64 16.56 6.04
CA TRP A 94 0.05 16.99 7.32
C TRP A 94 1.05 17.16 8.46
N GLN A 95 2.37 17.06 8.21
CA GLN A 95 3.41 17.12 9.25
C GLN A 95 3.29 18.35 10.17
N GLU A 96 3.06 19.56 9.63
CA GLU A 96 2.87 20.80 10.40
C GLU A 96 1.38 21.16 10.63
N GLY A 97 0.46 20.23 10.37
CA GLY A 97 -0.97 20.43 10.55
C GLY A 97 -1.52 21.60 9.72
N GLU A 98 -2.32 22.46 10.34
CA GLU A 98 -2.98 23.60 9.67
C GLU A 98 -2.04 24.77 9.36
N ASN A 99 -0.85 24.81 9.99
CA ASN A 99 0.05 25.94 9.93
C ASN A 99 0.91 26.00 8.66
N ASP A 100 1.18 24.85 8.01
CA ASP A 100 2.03 24.82 6.80
C ASP A 100 1.75 23.57 5.94
N THR A 101 0.58 23.56 5.31
CA THR A 101 0.21 22.54 4.33
C THR A 101 1.04 22.71 3.07
N VAL A 102 2.01 21.81 2.84
CA VAL A 102 2.82 21.82 1.61
C VAL A 102 1.94 21.52 0.41
N LYS A 103 1.70 22.55 -0.41
CA LYS A 103 0.93 22.46 -1.67
C LYS A 103 1.75 21.88 -2.84
N VAL A 104 3.07 21.77 -2.70
CA VAL A 104 3.97 21.31 -3.77
C VAL A 104 4.63 20.01 -3.35
N PHE A 105 4.02 18.91 -3.76
CA PHE A 105 4.58 17.58 -3.58
C PHE A 105 5.61 17.31 -4.67
N GLN A 106 6.78 16.78 -4.31
CA GLN A 106 7.81 16.46 -5.29
C GLN A 106 7.30 15.36 -6.23
N GLN A 107 7.23 15.68 -7.53
CA GLN A 107 6.66 14.87 -8.61
C GLN A 107 7.10 13.38 -8.69
N PRO A 108 8.35 12.98 -8.37
CA PRO A 108 8.76 11.58 -8.53
C PRO A 108 8.02 10.61 -7.60
N PHE A 109 7.61 11.05 -6.41
CA PHE A 109 6.92 10.19 -5.46
C PHE A 109 5.44 9.99 -5.86
N LEU A 110 4.77 11.03 -6.38
CA LEU A 110 3.41 10.91 -6.90
C LEU A 110 3.34 10.00 -8.12
N LEU A 111 4.35 10.02 -8.98
CA LEU A 111 4.41 9.13 -10.14
C LEU A 111 4.44 7.65 -9.69
N CYS A 112 5.26 7.32 -8.69
CA CYS A 112 5.31 5.96 -8.15
C CYS A 112 3.99 5.55 -7.49
N ALA A 113 3.33 6.46 -6.76
CA ALA A 113 2.04 6.18 -6.12
C ALA A 113 0.90 5.98 -7.15
N VAL A 114 0.88 6.77 -8.24
CA VAL A 114 -0.11 6.64 -9.32
C VAL A 114 0.12 5.37 -10.13
N GLU A 115 1.37 5.00 -10.41
CA GLU A 115 1.72 3.80 -11.16
C GLU A 115 1.38 2.51 -10.41
N VAL A 116 1.50 2.50 -9.08
CA VAL A 116 1.10 1.36 -8.23
C VAL A 116 -0.43 1.22 -8.13
N GLY A 117 -1.18 2.30 -8.38
CA GLY A 117 -2.64 2.32 -8.29
C GLY A 117 -3.39 1.99 -9.59
N SER A 118 -2.70 1.86 -10.72
CA SER A 118 -3.27 1.47 -12.03
C SER A 118 -3.11 -0.02 -12.28
#